data_AF-G4FKH5-F1
#
_entry.id   AF-G4FKH5-F1
#
_cell.length_a   1.000
_cell.length_b   1.000
_cell.length_c   1.000
_cell.angle_alpha   90.00
_cell.angle_beta   90.00
_cell.angle_gamma   90.00
#
_symmetry.space_group_name_H-M   'P 1'
#
loop_
_entity.id
_entity.type
_entity.pdbx_description
1 polymer ?
#
loop_
_entity_poly.entity_id
_entity_poly.type
_entity_poly.pdbx_seq_one_letter_code
_entity_poly.pdbx_strand_id
1 'polypeptide(L)' 'MTLDEFQQDLSKRMGKRVTEILTRDGESVQDLTDLYQPSPAGFAGQVVLVGGSRHSWELWQEAEAMWNFQSTHIT' A
#
# COMPACT_ATOMS: atom_id res chain seq x y z
N MET A 1 6.80 4.20 12.16
CA MET A 1 6.40 4.66 10.83
C MET A 1 5.03 5.30 10.97
N THR A 2 4.84 6.53 10.54
CA THR A 2 3.53 7.19 10.46
C THR A 2 2.85 6.86 9.12
N LEU A 3 1.54 7.12 9.01
CA LEU A 3 0.83 6.96 7.73
C LEU A 3 1.41 7.88 6.64
N ASP A 4 1.83 9.09 6.99
CA ASP A 4 2.47 10.03 6.07
C ASP A 4 3.81 9.51 5.53
N GLU A 5 4.66 8.96 6.41
CA GLU A 5 5.93 8.34 6.01
C GLU A 5 5.67 7.16 5.07
N PHE A 6 4.65 6.36 5.36
CA PHE A 6 4.27 5.23 4.53
C PHE A 6 3.71 5.66 3.16
N GLN A 7 2.91 6.72 3.12
CA GLN A 7 2.41 7.30 1.87
C GLN A 7 3.55 7.79 0.97
N GLN A 8 4.59 8.37 1.56
CA GLN A 8 5.80 8.76 0.82
C GLN A 8 6.56 7.53 0.29
N ASP A 9 6.69 6.47 1.09
CA ASP A 9 7.32 5.22 0.65
C ASP A 9 6.54 4.57 -0.51
N LEU A 10 5.22 4.43 -0.37
CA LEU A 10 4.34 3.93 -1.43
C LEU A 10 4.43 4.80 -2.69
N SER A 11 4.50 6.12 -2.56
CA SER A 11 4.66 7.02 -3.72
C SER A 11 5.94 6.72 -4.50
N LYS A 12 7.05 6.40 -3.80
CA LYS A 12 8.31 6.01 -4.43
C LYS A 12 8.17 4.66 -5.15
N ARG A 13 7.54 3.67 -4.50
CA ARG A 13 7.33 2.32 -5.07
C ARG A 13 6.40 2.31 -6.28
N MET A 14 5.35 3.14 -6.23
CA MET A 14 4.39 3.32 -7.33
C MET A 14 4.94 4.17 -8.48
N GLY A 15 6.06 4.87 -8.28
CA GLY A 15 6.62 5.82 -9.24
C GLY A 15 5.72 7.06 -9.49
N LYS A 16 4.67 7.24 -8.69
CA LYS A 16 3.69 8.33 -8.77
C LYS A 16 3.24 8.72 -7.38
N ARG A 17 2.90 9.99 -7.19
CA ARG A 17 2.38 10.50 -5.91
C ARG A 17 1.07 9.78 -5.56
N VAL A 18 1.05 9.14 -4.40
CA VAL A 18 -0.17 8.63 -3.74
C VAL A 18 -0.88 9.81 -3.10
N THR A 19 -2.18 9.95 -3.35
CA THR A 19 -3.04 10.96 -2.73
C THR A 19 -3.86 10.40 -1.57
N GLU A 20 -4.25 9.12 -1.65
CA GLU A 20 -5.05 8.43 -0.63
C GLU A 20 -4.57 6.99 -0.47
N ILE A 21 -4.57 6.49 0.77
CA ILE A 21 -4.36 5.08 1.10
C ILE A 21 -5.68 4.55 1.66
N LEU A 22 -6.10 3.41 1.13
CA LEU A 22 -7.36 2.76 1.47
C LEU A 22 -7.09 1.32 1.93
N THR A 23 -8.02 0.78 2.72
CA THR A 23 -8.05 -0.63 3.07
C THR A 23 -8.25 -1.49 1.82
N ARG A 24 -8.13 -2.81 1.96
CA ARG A 24 -8.41 -3.75 0.86
C ARG A 24 -9.84 -3.64 0.33
N ASP A 25 -10.78 -3.23 1.16
CA ASP A 25 -12.18 -3.03 0.79
C ASP A 25 -12.45 -1.62 0.24
N GLY A 26 -11.43 -0.76 0.25
CA GLY A 26 -11.52 0.58 -0.31
C GLY A 26 -11.98 1.66 0.67
N GLU A 27 -11.91 1.39 1.97
CA GLU A 27 -12.27 2.33 3.03
C GLU A 27 -11.07 3.18 3.45
N SER A 28 -11.31 4.34 4.06
CA SER A 28 -10.23 5.19 4.56
C SER A 28 -9.47 4.54 5.70
N VAL A 29 -8.15 4.45 5.56
CA VAL A 29 -7.24 3.95 6.60
C VAL A 29 -7.14 4.96 7.73
N GLN A 30 -7.30 4.51 8.97
CA GLN A 30 -7.05 5.32 10.16
C GLN A 30 -5.65 5.07 10.71
N ASP A 31 -5.17 3.83 10.63
CA ASP A 31 -3.86 3.42 11.14
C ASP A 31 -3.22 2.34 10.25
N LEU A 32 -1.89 2.22 10.29
CA LEU A 32 -1.15 1.19 9.55
C LEU A 32 -1.58 -0.24 9.88
N THR A 33 -2.15 -0.45 11.07
CA THR A 33 -2.73 -1.74 11.47
C THR A 33 -3.92 -2.17 10.61
N ASP A 34 -4.67 -1.24 10.02
CA ASP A 34 -5.78 -1.54 9.09
C ASP A 34 -5.27 -2.16 7.78
N LEU A 35 -3.99 -1.97 7.48
CA LEU A 35 -3.32 -2.48 6.28
C LEU A 35 -2.56 -3.78 6.53
N TYR A 36 -2.37 -4.14 7.80
CA TYR A 36 -1.55 -5.29 8.18
C TYR A 36 -2.21 -6.61 7.80
N GLN A 37 -1.44 -7.51 7.20
CA GLN A 37 -1.84 -8.89 6.93
C GLN A 37 -0.90 -9.86 7.66
N PRO A 38 -1.45 -10.86 8.38
CA PRO A 38 -0.63 -11.78 9.17
C PRO A 38 0.01 -12.90 8.33
N SER A 39 -0.52 -13.23 7.16
CA SER A 39 0.01 -14.32 6.32
C SER A 39 -0.31 -14.12 4.83
N PRO A 40 0.71 -13.90 3.96
CA PRO A 40 2.11 -13.62 4.31
C PRO A 40 2.23 -12.36 5.17
N ALA A 41 3.21 -12.33 6.08
CA ALA A 41 3.42 -11.17 6.94
C ALA A 41 3.76 -9.94 6.09
N GLY A 42 2.92 -8.91 6.18
CA GLY A 42 3.07 -7.74 5.33
C GLY A 42 1.96 -6.72 5.47
N PHE A 43 1.82 -5.88 4.45
CA PHE A 43 0.81 -4.85 4.33
C PHE A 43 0.15 -4.94 2.96
N ALA A 44 -1.12 -4.56 2.88
CA ALA A 44 -1.83 -4.51 1.63
C ALA A 44 -3.04 -3.60 1.73
N GLY A 45 -3.44 -3.05 0.59
CA GLY A 45 -4.61 -2.20 0.51
C GLY A 45 -4.77 -1.67 -0.89
N GLN A 46 -5.38 -0.50 -0.99
CA GLN A 46 -5.51 0.20 -2.24
C GLN A 46 -4.90 1.60 -2.12
N VAL A 47 -4.49 2.18 -3.25
CA VAL A 47 -4.06 3.57 -3.32
C VAL A 47 -4.77 4.29 -4.46
N VAL A 48 -5.01 5.57 -4.25
CA VAL A 48 -5.35 6.51 -5.32
C VAL A 48 -4.08 7.29 -5.66
N LEU A 49 -3.72 7.29 -6.94
CA LEU A 49 -2.59 8.07 -7.42
C LEU A 49 -3.05 9.45 -7.90
N VAL A 50 -2.10 10.37 -8.01
CA VAL A 50 -2.33 11.65 -8.68
C VAL A 50 -2.89 11.41 -10.09
N GLY A 51 -4.03 12.03 -10.38
CA GLY A 51 -4.81 11.77 -11.61
C GLY A 51 -6.00 10.82 -11.42
N GLY A 52 -6.18 10.25 -10.22
CA GLY A 52 -7.38 9.51 -9.84
C GLY A 52 -7.36 8.01 -10.13
N SER A 53 -6.30 7.49 -10.77
CA SER A 53 -6.18 6.05 -11.04
C SER A 53 -6.02 5.26 -9.75
N ARG A 54 -6.69 4.11 -9.67
CA ARG A 54 -6.72 3.30 -8.45
C ARG A 54 -5.96 1.99 -8.64
N HIS A 55 -5.16 1.63 -7.64
CA HIS A 55 -4.36 0.42 -7.65
C HIS A 55 -4.55 -0.38 -6.38
N SER A 56 -4.66 -1.71 -6.51
CA SER A 56 -4.42 -2.65 -5.41
C SER A 56 -2.91 -2.83 -5.24
N TRP A 57 -2.43 -2.90 -4.00
CA TRP A 57 -1.01 -3.08 -3.72
C TRP A 57 -0.79 -4.04 -2.55
N GLU A 58 0.35 -4.72 -2.57
CA GLU A 58 0.79 -5.60 -1.50
C GLU A 58 2.30 -5.45 -1.29
N LEU A 59 2.70 -5.44 -0.03
CA LEU A 59 4.07 -5.37 0.45
C LEU A 59 4.26 -6.51 1.44
N TRP A 60 5.06 -7.52 1.10
CA TRP A 60 5.26 -8.69 1.97
C TRP A 60 6.74 -9.03 2.10
N GLN A 61 7.08 -9.69 3.20
CA GLN A 61 8.43 -10.19 3.43
C GLN A 61 8.51 -11.66 3.04
N GLU A 62 9.43 -12.02 2.15
CA GLU A 62 9.79 -13.42 1.92
C GLU A 62 10.96 -13.85 2.81
N ALA A 63 11.06 -15.17 3.04
CA ALA A 63 12.17 -15.77 3.76
C ALA A 63 13.48 -15.26 3.16
N GLU A 64 14.40 -14.76 4.00
CA GLU A 64 15.62 -13.99 3.66
C GLU A 64 15.50 -12.46 3.71
N ALA A 65 14.45 -11.92 4.34
CA ALA A 65 14.31 -10.50 4.69
C ALA A 65 14.17 -9.54 3.50
N MET A 66 13.85 -10.06 2.32
CA MET A 66 13.54 -9.25 1.15
C MET A 66 12.09 -8.77 1.21
N TRP A 67 11.88 -7.46 1.03
CA TRP A 67 10.55 -6.86 0.91
C TRP A 67 10.13 -6.84 -0.55
N ASN A 68 9.13 -7.65 -0.88
CA ASN A 68 8.52 -7.68 -2.19
C ASN A 68 7.36 -6.68 -2.26
N PHE A 69 7.21 -6.02 -3.41
CA PHE A 69 6.15 -5.07 -3.66
C PHE A 69 5.48 -5.38 -4.99
N GLN A 70 4.16 -5.46 -4.99
CA GLN A 70 3.37 -5.56 -6.20
C GLN A 70 2.24 -4.54 -6.20
N SER A 71 1.89 -4.06 -7.39
CA SER A 71 0.70 -3.24 -7.58
C SER A 71 0.01 -3.58 -8.88
N THR A 72 -1.33 -3.57 -8.88
CA THR A 72 -2.17 -3.84 -10.04
C THR A 72 -3.18 -2.71 -10.19
N HIS A 73 -3.31 -2.17 -11.39
CA HIS A 73 -4.34 -1.17 -11.71
C HIS A 73 -5.72 -1.82 -11.69
N ILE A 74 -6.67 -1.22 -11.00
CA ILE A 74 -8.03 -1.79 -10.81
C ILE A 74 -9.15 -0.88 -11.32
N THR A 75 -8.91 0.43 -11.45
CA THR A 75 -9.91 1.39 -12.00
C THR A 75 -9.22 2.59 -12.61
#